data_AF-A0A960IX49-F1
#
_entry.id   AF-A0A960IX49-F1
#
_cell.length_a   1.000
_cell.length_b   1.000
_cell.length_c   1.000
_cell.angle_alpha   90.00
_cell.angle_beta   90.00
_cell.angle_gamma   90.00
#
_symmetry.space_group_name_H-M   'P 1'
#
loop_
_entity.id
_entity.type
_entity.pdbx_description
1 polymer ?
#
loop_
_entity_poly.entity_id
_entity_poly.type
_entity_poly.pdbx_seq_one_letter_code
_entity_poly.pdbx_strand_id
1 'polypeptide(L)'
;GEFDEFDLNEFFAATGTSAAAEFTHKADVQKWLDIIRGAYAPTQVDNLKLGSQRPPFPYSDVRLLPYLQHSFWFLPRVASCHAMANLLAEKHNTFWRDYKVLTVAGADAGVGLDALPPVRQAIGSGFATKTVTLSCGKLTTGVTVPQWSSILMLRNLTSPETYFQAAFRVQSPWSITNPDGDDPDREQVLKPACFVFDFAPTRALRQLADYGIGLSPNEPNPEHAVEELVSFLPVLAYDGSHMTQIDAGGILDIAMAGTSATLLARKWESALLVNVDNDTLRRILDSPEAMAAVERIEGWRALGDNVIETIINKSEKVKELKKKAKDGELSSAEKKELTAEEKEFKSKRKLVQEKLIKFATRIPAFMYLTDFRENTLQDVITKLEPDLFLTVTGLTVEDFHLLVRLKVFNTEQMNQAVFAFRRYEDSSLAYTGIDSHPGLTHYGLYDTVVAREPADIDA
;
A
#
# COMPACT_ATOMS: atom_id res chain seq x y z
N GLY A 1 -1.45 18.10 13.85
CA GLY A 1 -2.27 18.54 12.69
C GLY A 1 -2.78 17.33 11.94
N GLU A 2 -3.59 17.47 10.89
CA GLU A 2 -4.23 16.37 10.12
C GLU A 2 -3.27 15.28 9.55
N PHE A 3 -1.96 15.39 9.80
CA PHE A 3 -0.92 14.39 9.53
C PHE A 3 0.10 14.29 10.69
N ASP A 4 -0.33 14.18 11.95
CA ASP A 4 0.56 13.80 13.08
C ASP A 4 0.97 12.32 13.00
N GLU A 5 1.23 11.81 11.79
CA GLU A 5 1.87 10.51 11.59
C GLU A 5 3.37 10.67 11.84
N PHE A 6 3.94 9.79 12.67
CA PHE A 6 5.37 9.76 12.97
C PHE A 6 6.19 9.55 11.69
N ASP A 7 6.97 10.57 11.29
CA ASP A 7 7.79 10.49 10.08
C ASP A 7 9.17 9.84 10.36
N LEU A 8 9.33 8.59 9.94
CA LEU A 8 10.60 7.87 10.07
C LEU A 8 11.74 8.49 9.25
N ASN A 9 11.45 9.15 8.13
CA ASN A 9 12.49 9.80 7.34
C ASN A 9 13.06 11.02 8.06
N GLU A 10 12.22 11.77 8.76
CA GLU A 10 12.65 12.90 9.59
C GLU A 10 13.31 12.41 10.88
N PHE A 11 12.71 11.42 11.57
CA PHE A 11 13.29 10.87 12.80
C PHE A 11 14.70 10.32 12.60
N PHE A 12 14.94 9.61 11.49
CA PHE A 12 16.26 9.10 11.10
C PHE A 12 17.02 10.02 10.12
N ALA A 13 16.67 11.32 10.08
CA ALA A 13 17.42 12.31 9.31
C ALA A 13 18.84 12.44 9.85
N ALA A 14 19.81 12.50 8.93
CA ALA A 14 21.22 12.59 9.24
C ALA A 14 21.94 13.51 8.27
N THR A 15 23.01 14.13 8.75
CA THR A 15 23.90 14.99 7.97
C THR A 15 25.33 14.42 8.00
N GLY A 16 26.23 14.97 7.17
CA GLY A 16 27.61 14.51 7.06
C GLY A 16 27.79 13.26 6.19
N THR A 17 29.03 12.79 6.13
CA THR A 17 29.45 11.65 5.31
C THR A 17 30.33 10.71 6.11
N SER A 18 30.12 9.40 5.93
CA SER A 18 30.93 8.33 6.52
C SER A 18 31.20 8.54 8.03
N ALA A 19 32.46 8.73 8.44
CA ALA A 19 32.82 8.91 9.86
C ALA A 19 32.29 10.21 10.49
N ALA A 20 31.97 11.22 9.68
CA ALA A 20 31.39 12.48 10.14
C ALA A 20 29.85 12.49 10.08
N ALA A 21 29.22 11.36 9.72
CA ALA A 21 27.78 11.28 9.66
C ALA A 21 27.15 11.22 11.06
N GLU A 22 26.15 12.06 11.31
CA GLU A 22 25.46 12.14 12.60
C GLU A 22 23.95 12.38 12.40
N PHE A 23 23.14 11.81 13.28
CA PHE A 23 21.70 12.05 13.28
C PHE A 23 21.37 13.45 13.74
N THR A 24 20.43 14.11 13.05
CA THR A 24 19.87 15.38 13.50
C THR A 24 19.21 15.25 14.87
N HIS A 25 18.47 14.14 15.08
CA HIS A 25 17.78 13.82 16.34
C HIS A 25 18.48 12.72 17.14
N LYS A 26 19.81 12.78 17.27
CA LYS A 26 20.64 11.72 17.87
C LYS A 26 20.17 11.23 19.24
N ALA A 27 19.76 12.14 20.12
CA ALA A 27 19.31 11.78 21.47
C ALA A 27 18.05 10.91 21.45
N ASP A 28 17.12 11.18 20.53
CA ASP A 28 15.88 10.41 20.42
C ASP A 28 16.10 9.07 19.73
N VAL A 29 17.00 9.01 18.73
CA VAL A 29 17.44 7.74 18.14
C VAL A 29 18.14 6.85 19.18
N GLN A 30 18.94 7.43 20.08
CA GLN A 30 19.54 6.68 21.18
C GLN A 30 18.48 6.12 22.14
N LYS A 31 17.49 6.93 22.54
CA LYS A 31 16.36 6.43 23.36
C LYS A 31 15.62 5.30 22.64
N TRP A 32 15.42 5.40 21.33
CA TRP A 32 14.82 4.33 20.53
C TRP A 32 15.66 3.05 20.56
N LEU A 33 16.99 3.13 20.43
CA LEU A 33 17.89 1.98 20.57
C LEU A 33 17.80 1.33 21.97
N ASP A 34 17.52 2.12 23.00
CA ASP A 34 17.32 1.63 24.35
C ASP A 34 15.95 0.94 24.50
N ILE A 35 14.89 1.50 23.89
CA ILE A 35 13.53 0.93 23.87
C ILE A 35 13.50 -0.43 23.18
N ILE A 36 14.09 -0.57 21.99
CA ILE A 36 14.09 -1.85 21.26
C ILE A 36 14.87 -2.96 21.98
N ARG A 37 15.71 -2.59 22.95
CA ARG A 37 16.43 -3.48 23.87
C ARG A 37 15.73 -3.66 25.22
N GLY A 38 14.57 -3.03 25.43
CA GLY A 38 13.81 -3.12 26.68
C GLY A 38 14.40 -2.36 27.86
N ALA A 39 15.31 -1.40 27.63
CA ALA A 39 15.99 -0.66 28.71
C ALA A 39 15.12 0.40 29.40
N TYR A 40 14.01 0.81 28.77
CA TYR A 40 13.00 1.73 29.34
C TYR A 40 11.74 0.98 29.82
N ALA A 41 11.90 -0.25 30.31
CA ALA A 41 10.78 -1.04 30.79
C ALA A 41 10.17 -0.43 32.07
N PRO A 42 8.82 -0.40 32.18
CA PRO A 42 8.13 0.17 33.31
C PRO A 42 8.33 -0.70 34.58
N THR A 43 8.16 -0.08 35.75
CA THR A 43 8.55 -0.62 37.06
C THR A 43 7.82 -1.93 37.43
N GLN A 44 8.22 -2.59 38.52
CA GLN A 44 7.53 -3.80 39.03
C GLN A 44 6.01 -3.60 39.22
N VAL A 45 5.57 -2.35 39.44
CA VAL A 45 4.15 -1.97 39.57
C VAL A 45 3.38 -2.10 38.25
N ASP A 46 4.03 -1.84 37.12
CA ASP A 46 3.40 -1.91 35.79
C ASP A 46 3.32 -3.37 35.31
N ASN A 47 4.29 -4.21 35.70
CA ASN A 47 4.25 -5.66 35.51
C ASN A 47 3.08 -6.33 36.27
N LEU A 48 2.70 -5.78 37.44
CA LEU A 48 1.56 -6.27 38.21
C LEU A 48 0.21 -5.87 37.60
N LYS A 49 0.16 -4.74 36.86
CA LYS A 49 -1.07 -4.26 36.19
C LYS A 49 -1.30 -4.90 34.82
N LEU A 50 -0.24 -5.18 34.06
CA LEU A 50 -0.30 -5.78 32.73
C LEU A 50 -0.46 -7.31 32.76
N GLY A 51 -0.34 -7.95 33.92
CA GLY A 51 -0.32 -9.42 33.98
C GLY A 51 0.89 -10.02 33.24
N SER A 52 0.94 -11.35 33.18
CA SER A 52 2.12 -12.14 32.77
C SER A 52 2.55 -12.01 31.30
N GLN A 53 1.87 -11.21 30.48
CA GLN A 53 2.11 -11.14 29.03
C GLN A 53 2.76 -9.81 28.63
N ARG A 54 4.09 -9.78 28.77
CA ARG A 54 4.91 -8.66 28.29
C ARG A 54 4.91 -8.61 26.75
N PRO A 55 4.80 -7.42 26.14
CA PRO A 55 4.91 -7.28 24.69
C PRO A 55 6.34 -7.62 24.23
N PRO A 56 6.49 -8.44 23.17
CA PRO A 56 7.80 -8.84 22.67
C PRO A 56 8.47 -7.68 21.91
N PHE A 57 9.55 -7.10 22.45
CA PHE A 57 10.39 -6.16 21.73
C PHE A 57 11.57 -6.87 21.06
N PRO A 58 12.07 -6.38 19.90
CA PRO A 58 13.03 -7.11 19.07
C PRO A 58 14.23 -7.64 19.86
N TYR A 59 15.03 -6.76 20.45
CA TYR A 59 16.30 -7.13 21.08
C TYR A 59 16.17 -7.39 22.59
N SER A 60 14.96 -7.64 23.10
CA SER A 60 14.72 -7.93 24.52
C SER A 60 14.01 -9.26 24.77
N ASP A 61 13.12 -9.68 23.88
CA ASP A 61 12.34 -10.91 24.07
C ASP A 61 13.16 -12.14 23.67
N VAL A 62 13.29 -13.09 24.60
CA VAL A 62 14.03 -14.35 24.41
C VAL A 62 13.55 -15.17 23.22
N ARG A 63 12.28 -15.02 22.82
CA ARG A 63 11.68 -15.69 21.65
C ARG A 63 12.14 -15.07 20.34
N LEU A 64 12.46 -13.77 20.33
CA LEU A 64 12.87 -13.03 19.13
C LEU A 64 14.39 -13.01 18.93
N LEU A 65 15.17 -13.07 20.03
CA LEU A 65 16.64 -13.01 19.97
C LEU A 65 17.29 -13.99 18.96
N PRO A 66 16.84 -15.26 18.81
CA PRO A 66 17.41 -16.16 17.79
C PRO A 66 17.25 -15.63 16.35
N TYR A 67 16.16 -14.94 16.06
CA TYR A 67 15.85 -14.39 14.74
C TYR A 67 16.49 -13.00 14.49
N LEU A 68 17.19 -12.46 15.49
CA LEU A 68 17.87 -11.17 15.42
C LEU A 68 19.39 -11.31 15.49
N GLN A 69 19.94 -12.52 15.30
CA GLN A 69 21.38 -12.71 15.11
C GLN A 69 21.85 -12.01 13.82
N HIS A 70 21.07 -12.15 12.74
CA HIS A 70 21.32 -11.52 11.46
C HIS A 70 20.11 -10.71 11.03
N SER A 71 20.21 -9.38 11.16
CA SER A 71 19.11 -8.45 10.86
C SER A 71 19.48 -7.47 9.75
N PHE A 72 18.48 -7.11 8.95
CA PHE A 72 18.58 -6.06 7.93
C PHE A 72 17.83 -4.81 8.42
N TRP A 73 18.46 -3.64 8.44
CA TRP A 73 17.83 -2.39 8.85
C TRP A 73 17.73 -1.46 7.65
N PHE A 74 16.51 -1.04 7.33
CA PHE A 74 16.22 -0.28 6.11
C PHE A 74 16.04 1.21 6.44
N LEU A 75 17.09 1.99 6.23
CA LEU A 75 17.15 3.42 6.58
C LEU A 75 16.85 4.35 5.38
N PRO A 76 16.54 5.64 5.63
CA PRO A 76 16.08 6.55 4.58
C PRO A 76 17.16 6.92 3.55
N ARG A 77 18.39 7.18 4.03
CA ARG A 77 19.48 7.74 3.21
C ARG A 77 20.83 7.11 3.55
N VAL A 78 21.82 7.34 2.68
CA VAL A 78 23.22 6.91 2.89
C VAL A 78 23.77 7.50 4.19
N ALA A 79 23.57 8.80 4.42
CA ALA A 79 23.98 9.47 5.65
C ALA A 79 23.38 8.82 6.91
N SER A 80 22.10 8.44 6.88
CA SER A 80 21.43 7.75 7.99
C SER A 80 22.07 6.39 8.29
N CYS A 81 22.48 5.63 7.26
CA CYS A 81 23.16 4.35 7.46
C CYS A 81 24.52 4.53 8.15
N HIS A 82 25.30 5.53 7.74
CA HIS A 82 26.58 5.83 8.40
C HIS A 82 26.39 6.39 9.81
N ALA A 83 25.42 7.28 10.01
CA ALA A 83 25.08 7.82 11.34
C ALA A 83 24.65 6.71 12.30
N MET A 84 23.86 5.73 11.84
CA MET A 84 23.50 4.56 12.63
C MET A 84 24.73 3.72 12.98
N ALA A 85 25.60 3.44 12.02
CA ALA A 85 26.83 2.70 12.28
C ALA A 85 27.71 3.40 13.32
N ASN A 86 27.86 4.71 13.21
CA ASN A 86 28.63 5.52 14.15
C ASN A 86 28.01 5.49 15.55
N LEU A 87 26.68 5.66 15.65
CA LEU A 87 25.95 5.62 16.92
C LEU A 87 26.07 4.25 17.61
N LEU A 88 25.88 3.16 16.87
CA LEU A 88 26.03 1.80 17.40
C LEU A 88 27.45 1.51 17.90
N ALA A 89 28.47 2.16 17.32
CA ALA A 89 29.87 2.02 17.71
C ALA A 89 30.28 2.89 18.91
N GLU A 90 29.42 3.79 19.39
CA GLU A 90 29.74 4.67 20.52
C GLU A 90 30.06 3.89 21.80
N LYS A 91 30.93 4.46 22.64
CA LYS A 91 31.52 3.71 23.75
C LYS A 91 30.49 3.16 24.74
N HIS A 92 29.41 3.89 25.00
CA HIS A 92 28.33 3.48 25.91
C HIS A 92 27.40 2.42 25.31
N ASN A 93 27.38 2.23 23.99
CA ASN A 93 26.52 1.28 23.29
C ASN A 93 27.11 -0.15 23.29
N THR A 94 27.37 -0.69 24.48
CA THR A 94 28.06 -1.97 24.68
C THR A 94 27.35 -3.18 24.07
N PHE A 95 26.01 -3.22 24.14
CA PHE A 95 25.19 -4.31 23.58
C PHE A 95 25.45 -4.52 22.08
N TRP A 96 25.60 -3.43 21.34
CA TRP A 96 25.76 -3.48 19.88
C TRP A 96 27.15 -3.93 19.45
N ARG A 97 28.13 -4.01 20.37
CA ARG A 97 29.48 -4.51 20.08
C ARG A 97 29.53 -6.00 19.79
N ASP A 98 28.54 -6.75 20.26
CA ASP A 98 28.38 -8.17 19.92
C ASP A 98 27.99 -8.36 18.45
N TYR A 99 27.52 -7.29 17.79
CA TYR A 99 27.10 -7.29 16.40
C TYR A 99 28.17 -6.67 15.50
N LYS A 100 28.52 -7.39 14.44
CA LYS A 100 29.27 -6.81 13.33
C LYS A 100 28.32 -5.95 12.49
N VAL A 101 28.44 -4.63 12.63
CA VAL A 101 27.66 -3.65 11.86
C VAL A 101 28.26 -3.49 10.47
N LEU A 102 27.43 -3.60 9.44
CA LEU A 102 27.82 -3.50 8.04
C LEU A 102 27.02 -2.39 7.35
N THR A 103 27.71 -1.36 6.88
CA THR A 103 27.07 -0.28 6.13
C THR A 103 27.08 -0.61 4.64
N VAL A 104 25.92 -1.01 4.12
CA VAL A 104 25.71 -1.35 2.71
C VAL A 104 24.94 -0.22 2.03
N ALA A 105 25.57 0.94 1.96
CA ALA A 105 25.03 2.17 1.38
C ALA A 105 26.15 2.97 0.70
N GLY A 106 25.80 3.83 -0.26
CA GLY A 106 26.77 4.66 -0.99
C GLY A 106 27.69 3.85 -1.92
N ALA A 107 28.62 4.53 -2.59
CA ALA A 107 29.56 3.90 -3.53
C ALA A 107 30.57 2.96 -2.84
N ASP A 108 30.96 3.30 -1.61
CA ASP A 108 31.98 2.58 -0.82
C ASP A 108 31.61 1.12 -0.52
N ALA A 109 30.30 0.81 -0.51
CA ALA A 109 29.80 -0.54 -0.29
C ALA A 109 29.89 -1.46 -1.53
N GLY A 110 30.43 -1.00 -2.67
CA GLY A 110 30.43 -1.74 -3.95
C GLY A 110 29.16 -1.50 -4.78
N VAL A 111 29.25 -1.59 -6.11
CA VAL A 111 28.13 -1.31 -7.02
C VAL A 111 27.36 -2.60 -7.33
N GLY A 112 26.04 -2.57 -7.22
CA GLY A 112 25.20 -3.73 -7.53
C GLY A 112 25.50 -4.95 -6.65
N LEU A 113 25.83 -6.08 -7.27
CA LEU A 113 26.09 -7.36 -6.59
C LEU A 113 27.41 -7.37 -5.80
N ASP A 114 28.34 -6.46 -6.09
CA ASP A 114 29.63 -6.40 -5.40
C ASP A 114 29.51 -6.00 -3.92
N ALA A 115 28.33 -5.54 -3.51
CA ALA A 115 27.98 -5.27 -2.11
C ALA A 115 27.64 -6.52 -1.29
N LEU A 116 27.40 -7.66 -1.95
CA LEU A 116 26.99 -8.91 -1.31
C LEU A 116 28.14 -9.72 -0.67
N PRO A 117 29.33 -9.86 -1.30
CA PRO A 117 30.42 -10.64 -0.72
C PRO A 117 30.84 -10.21 0.69
N PRO A 118 30.98 -8.89 1.02
CA PRO A 118 31.32 -8.47 2.37
C PRO A 118 30.28 -8.89 3.42
N VAL A 119 28.99 -8.87 3.04
CA VAL A 119 27.89 -9.31 3.90
C VAL A 119 27.98 -10.81 4.16
N ARG A 120 28.14 -11.62 3.11
CA ARG A 120 28.28 -13.08 3.25
C ARG A 120 29.50 -13.48 4.07
N GLN A 121 30.62 -12.79 3.89
CA GLN A 121 31.84 -13.04 4.67
C GLN A 121 31.65 -12.71 6.15
N ALA A 122 30.94 -11.62 6.47
CA ALA A 122 30.66 -11.23 7.84
C ALA A 122 29.67 -12.18 8.54
N ILE A 123 28.69 -12.70 7.81
CA ILE A 123 27.74 -13.70 8.31
C ILE A 123 28.44 -15.07 8.47
N GLY A 124 29.29 -15.47 7.53
CA GLY A 124 29.95 -16.78 7.56
C GLY A 124 28.93 -17.91 7.52
N SER A 125 29.01 -18.84 8.47
CA SER A 125 28.05 -19.96 8.58
C SER A 125 26.67 -19.55 9.10
N GLY A 126 26.53 -18.36 9.71
CA GLY A 126 25.27 -17.86 10.26
C GLY A 126 24.94 -18.29 11.69
N PHE A 127 25.78 -19.12 12.34
CA PHE A 127 25.51 -19.63 13.69
C PHE A 127 26.37 -18.99 14.79
N ALA A 128 27.62 -18.62 14.46
CA ALA A 128 28.61 -18.16 15.44
C ALA A 128 28.78 -16.63 15.46
N THR A 129 28.17 -15.93 14.49
CA THR A 129 28.34 -14.49 14.29
C THR A 129 27.00 -13.80 14.50
N LYS A 130 27.06 -12.50 14.78
CA LYS A 130 25.89 -11.63 14.77
C LYS A 130 26.18 -10.44 13.88
N THR A 131 25.23 -10.06 13.04
CA THR A 131 25.43 -8.96 12.08
C THR A 131 24.20 -8.06 12.01
N VAL A 132 24.44 -6.75 11.94
CA VAL A 132 23.44 -5.75 11.57
C VAL A 132 23.81 -5.19 10.21
N THR A 133 23.02 -5.47 9.18
CA THR A 133 23.22 -4.91 7.85
C THR A 133 22.37 -3.65 7.69
N LEU A 134 23.01 -2.50 7.54
CA LEU A 134 22.37 -1.20 7.35
C LEU A 134 22.32 -0.88 5.85
N SER A 135 21.14 -0.60 5.30
CA SER A 135 21.03 -0.18 3.90
C SER A 135 19.94 0.86 3.70
N CYS A 136 20.08 1.67 2.65
CA CYS A 136 19.05 2.60 2.18
C CYS A 136 18.43 2.20 0.83
N GLY A 137 18.62 0.95 0.39
CA GLY A 137 18.01 0.41 -0.83
C GLY A 137 18.93 -0.52 -1.65
N LYS A 138 20.16 -0.78 -1.18
CA LYS A 138 21.00 -1.82 -1.76
C LYS A 138 20.61 -3.18 -1.19
N LEU A 139 20.82 -4.22 -1.98
CA LEU A 139 20.50 -5.61 -1.63
C LEU A 139 19.00 -5.87 -1.33
N THR A 140 18.12 -4.93 -1.71
CA THR A 140 16.66 -5.14 -1.67
C THR A 140 16.14 -5.85 -2.91
N THR A 141 16.93 -5.89 -4.01
CA THR A 141 16.54 -6.47 -5.29
C THR A 141 17.60 -7.45 -5.80
N GLY A 142 17.17 -8.60 -6.35
CA GLY A 142 18.04 -9.50 -7.11
C GLY A 142 19.10 -10.26 -6.30
N VAL A 143 18.99 -10.30 -4.97
CA VAL A 143 19.91 -11.04 -4.08
C VAL A 143 19.15 -11.80 -2.99
N THR A 144 19.77 -12.89 -2.54
CA THR A 144 19.28 -13.73 -1.45
C THR A 144 20.37 -13.93 -0.40
N VAL A 145 20.02 -13.61 0.85
CA VAL A 145 20.83 -13.86 2.05
C VAL A 145 19.95 -14.66 3.02
N PRO A 146 20.01 -16.01 2.98
CA PRO A 146 19.11 -16.88 3.74
C PRO A 146 19.15 -16.63 5.26
N GLN A 147 20.30 -16.25 5.80
CA GLN A 147 20.51 -16.04 7.23
C GLN A 147 19.76 -14.84 7.79
N TRP A 148 19.39 -13.85 6.96
CA TRP A 148 18.59 -12.72 7.44
C TRP A 148 17.22 -13.23 7.90
N SER A 149 16.97 -13.06 9.18
CA SER A 149 15.76 -13.56 9.84
C SER A 149 14.85 -12.44 10.32
N SER A 150 15.35 -11.21 10.38
CA SER A 150 14.56 -10.04 10.75
C SER A 150 14.91 -8.81 9.93
N ILE A 151 13.90 -7.99 9.65
CA ILE A 151 14.06 -6.66 9.04
C ILE A 151 13.44 -5.59 9.91
N LEU A 152 14.13 -4.46 10.08
CA LEU A 152 13.60 -3.25 10.71
C LEU A 152 13.31 -2.21 9.62
N MET A 153 12.04 -1.82 9.47
CA MET A 153 11.58 -0.79 8.54
C MET A 153 11.75 0.60 9.19
N LEU A 154 12.87 1.26 8.92
CA LEU A 154 13.27 2.54 9.56
C LEU A 154 13.15 3.73 8.60
N ARG A 155 12.28 3.64 7.59
CA ARG A 155 12.03 4.70 6.61
C ARG A 155 10.58 4.69 6.18
N ASN A 156 10.10 5.83 5.70
CA ASN A 156 8.80 5.88 5.03
C ASN A 156 8.94 5.33 3.61
N LEU A 157 8.16 4.29 3.32
CA LEU A 157 7.97 3.73 2.00
C LEU A 157 6.55 4.08 1.55
N THR A 158 6.44 4.61 0.33
CA THR A 158 5.17 5.05 -0.26
C THR A 158 4.61 4.06 -1.28
N SER A 159 5.43 3.11 -1.74
CA SER A 159 5.05 2.07 -2.70
C SER A 159 4.99 0.72 -1.96
N PRO A 160 3.85 0.02 -2.00
CA PRO A 160 3.70 -1.29 -1.39
C PRO A 160 4.70 -2.31 -1.97
N GLU A 161 5.00 -2.21 -3.26
CA GLU A 161 5.95 -3.08 -3.94
C GLU A 161 7.35 -2.95 -3.33
N THR A 162 7.80 -1.72 -3.06
CA THR A 162 9.11 -1.49 -2.43
C THR A 162 9.14 -2.01 -1.00
N TYR A 163 8.02 -1.85 -0.27
CA TYR A 163 7.85 -2.36 1.09
C TYR A 163 7.98 -3.88 1.14
N PHE A 164 7.16 -4.59 0.38
CA PHE A 164 7.13 -6.04 0.36
C PHE A 164 8.37 -6.64 -0.30
N GLN A 165 8.94 -5.99 -1.30
CA GLN A 165 10.21 -6.43 -1.90
C GLN A 165 11.35 -6.45 -0.87
N ALA A 166 11.40 -5.47 0.03
CA ALA A 166 12.34 -5.43 1.14
C ALA A 166 11.95 -6.42 2.25
N ALA A 167 10.68 -6.48 2.64
CA ALA A 167 10.18 -7.40 3.67
C ALA A 167 10.46 -8.87 3.32
N PHE A 168 10.16 -9.28 2.08
CA PHE A 168 10.38 -10.64 1.62
C PHE A 168 11.85 -11.03 1.45
N ARG A 169 12.81 -10.08 1.58
CA ARG A 169 14.24 -10.43 1.66
C ARG A 169 14.55 -11.34 2.83
N VAL A 170 13.81 -11.21 3.94
CA VAL A 170 14.02 -12.04 5.14
C VAL A 170 13.21 -13.32 5.14
N GLN A 171 12.29 -13.51 4.18
CA GLN A 171 11.44 -14.69 4.06
C GLN A 171 12.16 -15.89 3.43
N SER A 172 13.21 -15.65 2.62
CA SER A 172 13.91 -16.73 1.89
C SER A 172 14.37 -17.85 2.83
N PRO A 173 14.00 -19.12 2.61
CA PRO A 173 14.29 -20.19 3.57
C PRO A 173 15.80 -20.37 3.76
N TRP A 174 16.20 -20.62 5.00
CA TRP A 174 17.54 -21.11 5.31
C TRP A 174 17.41 -22.58 5.64
N SER A 175 17.79 -23.46 4.71
CA SER A 175 17.72 -24.92 4.87
C SER A 175 19.07 -25.58 4.65
N ILE A 176 19.22 -26.78 5.23
CA ILE A 176 20.31 -27.71 4.96
C ILE A 176 19.71 -28.91 4.21
N THR A 177 20.25 -29.22 3.04
CA THR A 177 19.93 -30.45 2.30
C THR A 177 20.76 -31.61 2.84
N ASN A 178 20.13 -32.76 3.00
CA ASN A 178 20.71 -33.99 3.55
C ASN A 178 21.44 -33.79 4.90
N PRO A 179 20.73 -33.34 5.95
CA PRO A 179 21.36 -33.00 7.22
C PRO A 179 22.01 -34.20 7.92
N ASP A 180 21.47 -35.41 7.73
CA ASP A 180 21.91 -36.63 8.41
C ASP A 180 22.76 -37.55 7.50
N GLY A 181 22.92 -37.23 6.21
CA GLY A 181 23.71 -38.00 5.25
C GLY A 181 22.94 -39.14 4.56
N ASP A 182 21.82 -39.57 5.13
CA ASP A 182 21.09 -40.79 4.72
C ASP A 182 20.01 -40.57 3.66
N ASP A 183 19.56 -39.33 3.47
CA ASP A 183 18.48 -38.98 2.54
C ASP A 183 18.84 -37.70 1.75
N PRO A 184 19.21 -37.83 0.46
CA PRO A 184 19.59 -36.69 -0.37
C PRO A 184 18.45 -35.70 -0.64
N ASP A 185 17.19 -36.12 -0.49
CA ASP A 185 16.01 -35.28 -0.76
C ASP A 185 15.47 -34.61 0.52
N ARG A 186 15.98 -35.00 1.70
CA ARG A 186 15.54 -34.42 2.97
C ARG A 186 16.14 -33.03 3.18
N GLU A 187 15.27 -32.04 3.37
CA GLU A 187 15.67 -30.69 3.81
C GLU A 187 15.30 -30.43 5.26
N GLN A 188 16.22 -29.81 6.01
CA GLN A 188 15.94 -29.26 7.33
C GLN A 188 15.92 -27.73 7.26
N VAL A 189 14.78 -27.13 7.58
CA VAL A 189 14.63 -25.67 7.66
C VAL A 189 15.17 -25.16 9.00
N LEU A 190 16.22 -24.35 8.95
CA LEU A 190 16.85 -23.69 10.10
C LEU A 190 16.14 -22.40 10.50
N LYS A 191 15.45 -21.77 9.55
CA LYS A 191 14.67 -20.54 9.75
C LYS A 191 13.18 -20.82 9.53
N PRO A 192 12.44 -21.24 10.57
CA PRO A 192 11.01 -21.52 10.46
C PRO A 192 10.14 -20.26 10.39
N ALA A 193 10.65 -19.12 10.86
CA ALA A 193 9.94 -17.84 10.89
C ALA A 193 10.90 -16.68 10.59
N CYS A 194 10.34 -15.58 10.09
CA CYS A 194 11.04 -14.31 9.94
C CYS A 194 10.18 -13.15 10.46
N PHE A 195 10.81 -12.06 10.89
CA PHE A 195 10.11 -10.94 11.50
C PHE A 195 10.31 -9.63 10.73
N VAL A 196 9.22 -8.92 10.51
CA VAL A 196 9.23 -7.56 9.97
C VAL A 196 8.82 -6.63 11.11
N PHE A 197 9.73 -5.77 11.55
CA PHE A 197 9.46 -4.78 12.58
C PHE A 197 9.23 -3.43 11.94
N ASP A 198 8.02 -2.89 12.16
CA ASP A 198 7.63 -1.58 11.70
C ASP A 198 7.23 -0.69 12.88
N PHE A 199 7.66 0.57 12.85
CA PHE A 199 7.43 1.55 13.92
C PHE A 199 6.45 2.65 13.50
N ALA A 200 5.84 2.54 12.32
CA ALA A 200 4.77 3.40 11.84
C ALA A 200 3.54 2.53 11.47
N PRO A 201 2.76 2.09 12.46
CA PRO A 201 1.73 1.05 12.29
C PRO A 201 0.68 1.45 11.23
N THR A 202 0.12 2.65 11.29
CA THR A 202 -0.87 3.13 10.31
C THR A 202 -0.36 3.04 8.87
N ARG A 203 0.90 3.43 8.65
CA ARG A 203 1.54 3.32 7.33
C ARG A 203 1.74 1.86 6.92
N ALA A 204 2.29 1.02 7.80
CA ALA A 204 2.51 -0.40 7.51
C ALA A 204 1.22 -1.12 7.13
N LEU A 205 0.16 -0.92 7.90
CA LEU A 205 -1.14 -1.53 7.63
C LEU A 205 -1.75 -1.03 6.33
N ARG A 206 -1.57 0.26 6.00
CA ARG A 206 -1.96 0.81 4.69
C ARG A 206 -1.20 0.16 3.53
N GLN A 207 0.13 0.01 3.65
CA GLN A 207 0.92 -0.68 2.62
C GLN A 207 0.48 -2.15 2.45
N LEU A 208 0.15 -2.83 3.55
CA LEU A 208 -0.34 -4.21 3.51
C LEU A 208 -1.71 -4.31 2.84
N ALA A 209 -2.66 -3.44 3.22
CA ALA A 209 -3.98 -3.40 2.60
C ALA A 209 -3.89 -3.11 1.09
N ASP A 210 -3.14 -2.07 0.71
CA ASP A 210 -2.96 -1.69 -0.69
C ASP A 210 -2.32 -2.83 -1.51
N TYR A 211 -1.34 -3.55 -0.93
CA TYR A 211 -0.70 -4.68 -1.59
C TYR A 211 -1.63 -5.89 -1.74
N GLY A 212 -2.36 -6.26 -0.68
CA GLY A 212 -3.31 -7.38 -0.72
C GLY A 212 -4.38 -7.16 -1.77
N ILE A 213 -4.98 -5.96 -1.80
CA ILE A 213 -5.97 -5.58 -2.81
C ILE A 213 -5.35 -5.60 -4.22
N GLY A 214 -4.11 -5.12 -4.38
CA GLY A 214 -3.40 -5.11 -5.66
C GLY A 214 -3.05 -6.50 -6.21
N LEU A 215 -2.87 -7.50 -5.35
CA LEU A 215 -2.61 -8.89 -5.74
C LEU A 215 -3.87 -9.59 -6.28
N SER A 216 -5.04 -9.21 -5.78
CA SER A 216 -6.32 -9.84 -6.11
C SER A 216 -7.29 -8.83 -6.75
N PRO A 217 -6.99 -8.28 -7.94
CA PRO A 217 -7.79 -7.23 -8.58
C PRO A 217 -9.21 -7.68 -8.97
N ASN A 218 -9.42 -9.00 -9.10
CA ASN A 218 -10.72 -9.58 -9.41
C ASN A 218 -11.54 -9.94 -8.17
N GLU A 219 -10.99 -9.81 -6.95
CA GLU A 219 -11.73 -10.08 -5.71
C GLU A 219 -12.68 -8.90 -5.45
N PRO A 220 -14.01 -9.11 -5.46
CA PRO A 220 -14.97 -8.03 -5.27
C PRO A 220 -14.96 -7.46 -3.86
N ASN A 221 -14.51 -8.24 -2.85
CA ASN A 221 -14.41 -7.79 -1.47
C ASN A 221 -12.94 -7.55 -1.06
N PRO A 222 -12.50 -6.28 -0.93
CA PRO A 222 -11.15 -5.95 -0.45
C PRO A 222 -10.74 -6.63 0.86
N GLU A 223 -11.70 -6.94 1.74
CA GLU A 223 -11.44 -7.64 3.00
C GLU A 223 -10.95 -9.07 2.80
N HIS A 224 -11.53 -9.81 1.85
CA HIS A 224 -11.05 -11.15 1.51
C HIS A 224 -9.65 -11.12 0.89
N ALA A 225 -9.37 -10.12 0.04
CA ALA A 225 -8.05 -9.95 -0.56
C ALA A 225 -6.97 -9.70 0.50
N VAL A 226 -7.30 -8.90 1.54
CA VAL A 226 -6.41 -8.68 2.68
C VAL A 226 -6.33 -9.90 3.58
N GLU A 227 -7.43 -10.60 3.82
CA GLU A 227 -7.49 -11.83 4.64
C GLU A 227 -6.57 -12.92 4.08
N GLU A 228 -6.61 -13.15 2.76
CA GLU A 228 -5.72 -14.10 2.09
C GLU A 228 -4.25 -13.78 2.37
N LEU A 229 -3.85 -12.50 2.21
CA LEU A 229 -2.48 -12.08 2.48
C LEU A 229 -2.08 -12.25 3.95
N VAL A 230 -2.95 -11.86 4.89
CA VAL A 230 -2.70 -11.90 6.33
C VAL A 230 -2.64 -13.33 6.86
N SER A 231 -3.30 -14.29 6.18
CA SER A 231 -3.17 -15.72 6.49
C SER A 231 -1.73 -16.23 6.38
N PHE A 232 -0.94 -15.67 5.45
CA PHE A 232 0.49 -15.98 5.27
C PHE A 232 1.41 -15.05 6.06
N LEU A 233 0.95 -13.84 6.38
CA LEU A 233 1.71 -12.84 7.11
C LEU A 233 0.88 -12.30 8.29
N PRO A 234 0.83 -13.04 9.42
CA PRO A 234 0.11 -12.60 10.60
C PRO A 234 0.66 -11.27 11.11
N VAL A 235 -0.23 -10.32 11.36
CA VAL A 235 0.12 -8.98 11.81
C VAL A 235 -0.14 -8.87 13.30
N LEU A 236 0.91 -8.53 14.05
CA LEU A 236 0.83 -8.25 15.48
C LEU A 236 1.01 -6.75 15.70
N ALA A 237 0.07 -6.12 16.38
CA ALA A 237 0.16 -4.71 16.74
C ALA A 237 0.19 -4.51 18.25
N TYR A 238 0.96 -3.50 18.65
CA TYR A 238 1.06 -3.08 20.04
C TYR A 238 0.13 -1.90 20.29
N ASP A 239 -0.82 -2.07 21.21
CA ASP A 239 -1.83 -1.05 21.54
C ASP A 239 -1.42 -0.12 22.70
N GLY A 240 -0.19 -0.25 23.20
CA GLY A 240 0.30 0.46 24.38
C GLY A 240 0.28 -0.39 25.66
N SER A 241 -0.39 -1.55 25.63
CA SER A 241 -0.47 -2.49 26.75
C SER A 241 -0.10 -3.92 26.35
N HIS A 242 -0.71 -4.45 25.29
CA HIS A 242 -0.53 -5.82 24.83
C HIS A 242 -0.24 -5.87 23.34
N MET A 243 0.31 -7.01 22.92
CA MET A 243 0.52 -7.34 21.52
C MET A 243 -0.66 -8.21 21.07
N THR A 244 -1.49 -7.70 20.16
CA THR A 244 -2.67 -8.40 19.66
C THR A 244 -2.52 -8.68 18.16
N GLN A 245 -3.04 -9.82 17.73
CA GLN A 245 -3.15 -10.10 16.30
C GLN A 245 -4.32 -9.30 15.72
N ILE A 246 -4.07 -8.58 14.63
CA ILE A 246 -5.11 -7.84 13.92
C ILE A 246 -5.59 -8.71 12.75
N ASP A 247 -6.90 -8.80 12.60
CA ASP A 247 -7.58 -9.43 11.47
C ASP A 247 -7.65 -8.49 10.25
N ALA A 248 -8.16 -8.99 9.12
CA ALA A 248 -8.26 -8.21 7.88
C ALA A 248 -9.12 -6.94 8.05
N GLY A 249 -10.21 -7.05 8.81
CA GLY A 249 -11.08 -5.92 9.14
C GLY A 249 -10.35 -4.83 9.90
N GLY A 250 -9.73 -5.15 11.04
CA GLY A 250 -8.98 -4.19 11.84
C GLY A 250 -7.82 -3.55 11.08
N ILE A 251 -7.17 -4.30 10.17
CA ILE A 251 -6.13 -3.75 9.29
C ILE A 251 -6.73 -2.69 8.36
N LEU A 252 -7.86 -2.98 7.73
CA LEU A 252 -8.55 -2.05 6.84
C LEU A 252 -9.06 -0.80 7.59
N ASP A 253 -9.59 -0.97 8.80
CA ASP A 253 -10.01 0.14 9.65
C ASP A 253 -8.85 1.08 9.97
N ILE A 254 -7.70 0.53 10.38
CA ILE A 254 -6.54 1.35 10.72
C ILE A 254 -5.89 1.95 9.46
N ALA A 255 -5.84 1.21 8.35
CA ALA A 255 -5.34 1.71 7.08
C ALA A 255 -6.13 2.93 6.59
N MET A 256 -7.45 2.92 6.83
CA MET A 256 -8.39 3.98 6.48
C MET A 256 -8.56 5.04 7.57
N ALA A 257 -8.18 4.75 8.81
CA ALA A 257 -8.16 5.72 9.90
C ALA A 257 -7.29 6.93 9.50
N GLY A 258 -7.90 8.12 9.53
CA GLY A 258 -7.30 9.36 9.04
C GLY A 258 -7.71 9.77 7.62
N THR A 259 -8.45 8.93 6.89
CA THR A 259 -9.08 9.34 5.62
C THR A 259 -10.32 10.18 5.94
N SER A 260 -10.23 11.50 5.74
CA SER A 260 -11.40 12.37 5.90
C SER A 260 -12.41 12.18 4.76
N ALA A 261 -13.67 12.56 5.01
CA ALA A 261 -14.69 12.61 3.97
C ALA A 261 -14.24 13.41 2.73
N THR A 262 -13.45 14.47 2.93
CA THR A 262 -12.86 15.27 1.84
C THR A 262 -11.87 14.47 1.00
N LEU A 263 -11.03 13.62 1.61
CA LEU A 263 -10.08 12.77 0.88
C LEU A 263 -10.81 11.65 0.11
N LEU A 264 -11.88 11.09 0.68
CA LEU A 264 -12.75 10.13 -0.01
C LEU A 264 -13.42 10.77 -1.21
N ALA A 265 -13.96 11.98 -1.08
CA ALA A 265 -14.52 12.74 -2.20
C ALA A 265 -13.48 12.97 -3.31
N ARG A 266 -12.23 13.30 -2.94
CA ARG A 266 -11.13 13.45 -3.93
C ARG A 266 -10.76 12.15 -4.64
N LYS A 267 -10.99 10.97 -4.06
CA LYS A 267 -10.82 9.69 -4.79
C LYS A 267 -11.75 9.61 -6.00
N TRP A 268 -12.98 10.12 -5.86
CA TRP A 268 -13.98 10.19 -6.94
C TRP A 268 -13.70 11.24 -8.02
N GLU A 269 -12.74 12.13 -7.77
CA GLU A 269 -12.21 13.09 -8.75
C GLU A 269 -10.98 12.55 -9.50
N SER A 270 -10.54 11.32 -9.21
CA SER A 270 -9.30 10.76 -9.75
C SER A 270 -9.43 10.44 -11.25
N ALA A 271 -8.40 10.82 -11.99
CA ALA A 271 -8.23 10.47 -13.39
C ALA A 271 -8.10 8.96 -13.66
N LEU A 272 -7.76 8.17 -12.62
CA LEU A 272 -7.62 6.71 -12.71
C LEU A 272 -8.97 5.97 -12.78
N LEU A 273 -10.07 6.65 -12.44
CA LEU A 273 -11.41 6.05 -12.50
C LEU A 273 -11.94 5.89 -13.93
N VAL A 274 -11.31 6.57 -14.90
CA VAL A 274 -11.80 6.63 -16.28
C VAL A 274 -10.66 6.37 -17.26
N ASN A 275 -10.94 5.57 -18.28
CA ASN A 275 -9.99 5.29 -19.35
C ASN A 275 -10.35 6.11 -20.60
N VAL A 276 -9.37 6.88 -21.07
CA VAL A 276 -9.48 7.74 -22.27
C VAL A 276 -8.33 7.49 -23.24
N ASP A 277 -7.77 6.28 -23.22
CA ASP A 277 -6.80 5.81 -24.20
C ASP A 277 -7.46 5.61 -25.58
N ASN A 278 -6.64 5.51 -26.62
CA ASN A 278 -7.15 5.44 -27.99
C ASN A 278 -8.00 4.20 -28.26
N ASP A 279 -7.69 3.07 -27.63
CA ASP A 279 -8.42 1.83 -27.89
C ASP A 279 -9.81 1.92 -27.26
N THR A 280 -9.89 2.43 -26.03
CA THR A 280 -11.18 2.71 -25.37
C THR A 280 -12.00 3.74 -26.14
N LEU A 281 -11.40 4.87 -26.54
CA LEU A 281 -12.10 5.89 -27.33
C LEU A 281 -12.60 5.38 -28.68
N ARG A 282 -11.83 4.50 -29.35
CA ARG A 282 -12.24 3.87 -30.61
C ARG A 282 -13.42 2.94 -30.41
N ARG A 283 -13.44 2.13 -29.34
CA ARG A 283 -14.60 1.30 -28.99
C ARG A 283 -15.88 2.09 -28.75
N ILE A 284 -15.77 3.28 -28.15
CA ILE A 284 -16.92 4.18 -28.01
C ILE A 284 -17.39 4.65 -29.39
N LEU A 285 -16.47 5.13 -30.23
CA LEU A 285 -16.78 5.65 -31.57
C LEU A 285 -17.42 4.58 -32.48
N ASP A 286 -16.99 3.33 -32.36
CA ASP A 286 -17.48 2.21 -33.17
C ASP A 286 -18.86 1.68 -32.70
N SER A 287 -19.38 2.13 -31.55
CA SER A 287 -20.72 1.76 -31.05
C SER A 287 -21.66 2.97 -31.05
N PRO A 288 -22.69 2.97 -31.92
CA PRO A 288 -23.71 4.04 -31.94
C PRO A 288 -24.39 4.23 -30.58
N GLU A 289 -24.63 3.13 -29.86
CA GLU A 289 -25.24 3.14 -28.53
C GLU A 289 -24.32 3.80 -27.49
N ALA A 290 -23.02 3.48 -27.51
CA ALA A 290 -22.05 4.09 -26.61
C ALA A 290 -21.83 5.58 -26.89
N MET A 291 -21.82 5.98 -28.17
CA MET A 291 -21.78 7.39 -28.57
C MET A 291 -23.00 8.15 -28.04
N ALA A 292 -24.20 7.59 -28.23
CA ALA A 292 -25.43 8.19 -27.71
C ALA A 292 -25.42 8.29 -26.18
N ALA A 293 -24.86 7.30 -25.49
CA ALA A 293 -24.70 7.33 -24.04
C ALA A 293 -23.76 8.45 -23.59
N VAL A 294 -22.54 8.55 -24.13
CA VAL A 294 -21.60 9.62 -23.71
C VAL A 294 -22.12 11.02 -24.02
N GLU A 295 -22.91 11.20 -25.08
CA GLU A 295 -23.54 12.47 -25.44
C GLU A 295 -24.59 12.95 -24.44
N ARG A 296 -25.20 12.02 -23.67
CA ARG A 296 -26.14 12.36 -22.59
C ARG A 296 -25.43 12.84 -21.32
N ILE A 297 -24.13 12.58 -21.18
CA ILE A 297 -23.35 13.03 -20.02
C ILE A 297 -23.34 14.56 -19.96
N GLU A 298 -23.54 15.11 -18.77
CA GLU A 298 -23.66 16.55 -18.59
C GLU A 298 -22.44 17.31 -19.13
N GLY A 299 -22.73 18.30 -19.97
CA GLY A 299 -21.72 19.17 -20.55
C GLY A 299 -20.84 18.49 -21.60
N TRP A 300 -21.18 17.28 -22.06
CA TRP A 300 -20.51 16.62 -23.19
C TRP A 300 -20.69 17.40 -24.49
N ARG A 301 -21.90 17.92 -24.75
CA ARG A 301 -22.20 18.74 -25.94
C ARG A 301 -21.29 19.94 -26.12
N ALA A 302 -20.71 20.47 -25.04
CA ALA A 302 -19.76 21.58 -25.11
C ALA A 302 -18.38 21.19 -25.71
N LEU A 303 -18.11 19.89 -25.86
CA LEU A 303 -16.88 19.36 -26.47
C LEU A 303 -16.92 19.36 -28.01
N GLY A 304 -18.13 19.42 -28.58
CA GLY A 304 -18.39 19.28 -30.01
C GLY A 304 -18.51 17.83 -30.49
N ASP A 305 -19.30 17.63 -31.54
CA ASP A 305 -19.78 16.31 -31.99
C ASP A 305 -18.65 15.34 -32.40
N ASN A 306 -17.51 15.88 -32.86
CA ASN A 306 -16.39 15.07 -33.37
C ASN A 306 -15.18 15.04 -32.43
N VAL A 307 -15.36 15.27 -31.12
CA VAL A 307 -14.23 15.35 -30.18
C VAL A 307 -13.41 14.06 -30.13
N ILE A 308 -14.07 12.91 -30.06
CA ILE A 308 -13.41 11.59 -29.99
C ILE A 308 -12.66 11.30 -31.28
N GLU A 309 -13.33 11.46 -32.43
CA GLU A 309 -12.72 11.26 -33.75
C GLU A 309 -11.50 12.17 -33.93
N THR A 310 -11.60 13.44 -33.51
CA THR A 310 -10.47 14.37 -33.58
C THR A 310 -9.30 13.91 -32.72
N ILE A 311 -9.54 13.41 -31.51
CA ILE A 311 -8.47 12.89 -30.64
C ILE A 311 -7.75 11.72 -31.33
N ILE A 312 -8.50 10.78 -31.91
CA ILE A 312 -7.97 9.60 -32.58
C ILE A 312 -7.14 10.00 -33.81
N ASN A 313 -7.72 10.79 -34.72
CA ASN A 313 -7.08 11.23 -35.96
C ASN A 313 -5.78 11.99 -35.69
N LYS A 314 -5.80 12.91 -34.72
CA LYS A 314 -4.61 13.69 -34.34
C LYS A 314 -3.56 12.82 -33.65
N SER A 315 -3.97 11.87 -32.82
CA SER A 315 -3.04 10.93 -32.17
C SER A 315 -2.36 10.01 -33.19
N GLU A 316 -3.06 9.58 -34.25
CA GLU A 316 -2.48 8.77 -35.32
C GLU A 316 -1.47 9.57 -36.14
N LYS A 317 -1.81 10.81 -36.50
CA LYS A 317 -0.87 11.73 -37.17
C LYS A 317 0.42 11.96 -36.37
N VAL A 318 0.31 12.13 -35.05
CA VAL A 318 1.47 12.21 -34.14
C VAL A 318 2.28 10.91 -34.16
N LYS A 319 1.63 9.75 -34.17
CA LYS A 319 2.29 8.43 -34.23
C LYS A 319 3.08 8.26 -35.53
N GLU A 320 2.52 8.69 -36.66
CA GLU A 320 3.20 8.68 -37.96
C GLU A 320 4.41 9.62 -37.99
N LEU A 321 4.26 10.87 -37.51
CA LEU A 321 5.36 11.83 -37.42
C LEU A 321 6.49 11.32 -36.51
N LYS A 322 6.15 10.67 -35.39
CA LYS A 322 7.14 10.03 -34.50
C LYS A 322 7.84 8.84 -35.15
N LYS A 323 7.15 8.09 -36.02
CA LYS A 323 7.77 7.00 -36.78
C LYS A 323 8.77 7.57 -37.79
N LYS A 324 8.38 8.60 -38.55
CA LYS A 324 9.29 9.33 -39.45
C LYS A 324 10.51 9.90 -38.72
N ALA A 325 10.34 10.41 -37.51
CA ALA A 325 11.44 10.91 -36.67
C ALA A 325 12.44 9.82 -36.22
N LYS A 326 12.04 8.55 -36.22
CA LYS A 326 12.94 7.42 -35.96
C LYS A 326 13.72 7.00 -37.20
N ASP A 327 13.11 7.19 -38.38
CA ASP A 327 13.68 6.81 -39.68
C ASP A 327 14.48 7.96 -40.34
N GLY A 328 14.48 9.16 -39.75
CA GLY A 328 15.25 10.34 -40.21
C GLY A 328 15.00 11.60 -39.37
N GLU A 329 15.67 12.71 -39.69
CA GLU A 329 15.48 14.00 -39.00
C GLU A 329 14.20 14.72 -39.48
N LEU A 330 13.33 15.10 -38.53
CA LEU A 330 12.19 15.98 -38.80
C LEU A 330 12.64 17.41 -39.12
N SER A 331 11.97 18.02 -40.09
CA SER A 331 12.12 19.45 -40.38
C SER A 331 11.63 20.33 -39.21
N SER A 332 12.08 21.59 -39.16
CA SER A 332 11.62 22.56 -38.15
C SER A 332 10.10 22.77 -38.17
N ALA A 333 9.50 22.73 -39.37
CA ALA A 333 8.05 22.82 -39.54
C ALA A 333 7.32 21.60 -38.96
N GLU A 334 7.80 20.38 -39.26
CA GLU A 334 7.22 19.13 -38.74
C GLU A 334 7.39 19.00 -37.22
N LYS A 335 8.50 19.49 -36.64
CA LYS A 335 8.68 19.54 -35.17
C LYS A 335 7.65 20.47 -34.52
N LYS A 336 7.39 21.63 -35.13
CA LYS A 336 6.39 22.59 -34.66
C LYS A 336 4.98 22.02 -34.77
N GLU A 337 4.68 21.37 -35.89
CA GLU A 337 3.42 20.67 -36.12
C GLU A 337 3.21 19.52 -35.12
N LEU A 338 4.21 18.65 -34.93
CA LEU A 338 4.18 17.57 -33.95
C LEU A 338 3.83 18.10 -32.55
N THR A 339 4.47 19.20 -32.14
CA THR A 339 4.24 19.82 -30.82
C THR A 339 2.82 20.40 -30.71
N ALA A 340 2.33 21.05 -31.77
CA ALA A 340 0.98 21.62 -31.81
C ALA A 340 -0.10 20.51 -31.76
N GLU A 341 0.04 19.48 -32.60
CA GLU A 341 -0.89 18.35 -32.64
C GLU A 341 -0.89 17.57 -31.33
N GLU A 342 0.28 17.34 -30.73
CA GLU A 342 0.38 16.73 -29.41
C GLU A 342 -0.36 17.52 -28.33
N LYS A 343 -0.18 18.84 -28.32
CA LYS A 343 -0.84 19.71 -27.34
C LYS A 343 -2.35 19.69 -27.52
N GLU A 344 -2.83 19.70 -28.77
CA GLU A 344 -4.25 19.74 -29.07
C GLU A 344 -4.96 18.44 -28.65
N PHE A 345 -4.47 17.27 -29.06
CA PHE A 345 -5.15 16.01 -28.72
C PHE A 345 -5.07 15.72 -27.22
N LYS A 346 -3.96 16.05 -26.55
CA LYS A 346 -3.84 15.91 -25.07
C LYS A 346 -4.83 16.82 -24.36
N SER A 347 -5.00 18.06 -24.84
CA SER A 347 -5.98 19.02 -24.29
C SER A 347 -7.41 18.50 -24.44
N LYS A 348 -7.80 18.05 -25.64
CA LYS A 348 -9.13 17.49 -25.90
C LYS A 348 -9.39 16.21 -25.09
N ARG A 349 -8.40 15.33 -24.99
CA ARG A 349 -8.49 14.12 -24.16
C ARG A 349 -8.70 14.46 -22.69
N LYS A 350 -8.01 15.48 -22.17
CA LYS A 350 -8.21 15.96 -20.80
C LYS A 350 -9.64 16.47 -20.60
N LEU A 351 -10.20 17.21 -21.55
CA LEU A 351 -11.58 17.68 -21.47
C LEU A 351 -12.59 16.51 -21.45
N VAL A 352 -12.41 15.49 -22.30
CA VAL A 352 -13.22 14.26 -22.27
C VAL A 352 -13.10 13.58 -20.90
N GLN A 353 -11.87 13.43 -20.40
CA GLN A 353 -11.60 12.84 -19.09
C GLN A 353 -12.33 13.60 -17.97
N GLU A 354 -12.26 14.94 -17.97
CA GLU A 354 -12.96 15.78 -16.99
C GLU A 354 -14.48 15.59 -17.02
N LYS A 355 -15.11 15.37 -18.19
CA LYS A 355 -16.55 15.08 -18.27
C LYS A 355 -16.90 13.72 -17.67
N LEU A 356 -16.10 12.69 -17.96
CA LEU A 356 -16.30 11.36 -17.39
C LEU A 356 -16.07 11.36 -15.87
N ILE A 357 -15.08 12.10 -15.37
CA ILE A 357 -14.86 12.28 -13.93
C ILE A 357 -16.04 12.99 -13.28
N LYS A 358 -16.58 14.06 -13.89
CA LYS A 358 -17.77 14.77 -13.38
C LYS A 358 -19.00 13.89 -13.27
N PHE A 359 -19.12 12.88 -14.13
CA PHE A 359 -20.11 11.83 -13.98
C PHE A 359 -19.78 10.98 -12.74
N ALA A 360 -18.54 10.50 -12.62
CA ALA A 360 -18.11 9.65 -11.50
C ALA A 360 -18.30 10.32 -10.14
N THR A 361 -18.10 11.64 -10.01
CA THR A 361 -18.31 12.38 -8.77
C THR A 361 -19.76 12.41 -8.28
N ARG A 362 -20.74 12.01 -9.11
CA ARG A 362 -22.15 11.89 -8.69
C ARG A 362 -22.46 10.56 -8.04
N ILE A 363 -21.61 9.55 -8.28
CA ILE A 363 -21.83 8.20 -7.79
C ILE A 363 -21.92 8.11 -6.25
N PRO A 364 -21.06 8.82 -5.48
CA PRO A 364 -21.14 8.78 -4.01
C PRO A 364 -22.49 9.23 -3.44
N ALA A 365 -23.21 10.14 -4.12
CA ALA A 365 -24.50 10.62 -3.64
C ALA A 365 -25.53 9.49 -3.55
N PHE A 366 -25.42 8.50 -4.43
CA PHE A 366 -26.27 7.32 -4.43
C PHE A 366 -25.98 6.37 -3.27
N MET A 367 -24.73 6.28 -2.84
CA MET A 367 -24.35 5.42 -1.73
C MET A 367 -25.01 5.83 -0.40
N TYR A 368 -25.31 7.12 -0.21
CA TYR A 368 -26.06 7.60 0.96
C TYR A 368 -27.58 7.39 0.87
N LEU A 369 -28.09 7.02 -0.31
CA LEU A 369 -29.52 6.90 -0.57
C LEU A 369 -30.02 5.46 -0.51
N THR A 370 -29.13 4.50 -0.26
CA THR A 370 -29.46 3.07 -0.22
C THR A 370 -29.32 2.52 1.18
N ASP A 371 -30.32 1.74 1.59
CA ASP A 371 -30.29 0.97 2.84
C ASP A 371 -29.58 -0.40 2.67
N PHE A 372 -29.07 -0.70 1.48
CA PHE A 372 -28.46 -1.98 1.17
C PHE A 372 -26.94 -1.92 1.24
N ARG A 373 -26.34 -2.96 1.83
CA ARG A 373 -24.89 -3.20 1.83
C ARG A 373 -24.41 -3.48 0.41
N GLU A 374 -24.02 -2.45 -0.30
CA GLU A 374 -23.45 -2.51 -1.64
C GLU A 374 -21.94 -2.74 -1.50
N ASN A 375 -21.43 -3.83 -2.09
CA ASN A 375 -19.99 -4.14 -2.08
C ASN A 375 -19.33 -3.62 -3.37
N THR A 376 -20.13 -3.41 -4.42
CA THR A 376 -19.66 -3.05 -5.74
C THR A 376 -20.42 -1.87 -6.29
N LEU A 377 -19.80 -1.17 -7.25
CA LEU A 377 -20.44 -0.13 -8.05
C LEU A 377 -21.71 -0.61 -8.75
N GLN A 378 -21.74 -1.88 -9.13
CA GLN A 378 -22.92 -2.49 -9.75
C GLN A 378 -24.08 -2.60 -8.75
N ASP A 379 -23.81 -2.95 -7.50
CA ASP A 379 -24.83 -3.00 -6.46
C ASP A 379 -25.43 -1.60 -6.24
N VAL A 380 -24.57 -0.56 -6.11
CA VAL A 380 -24.99 0.84 -5.94
C VAL A 380 -25.96 1.26 -7.05
N ILE A 381 -25.71 0.86 -8.29
CA ILE A 381 -26.49 1.34 -9.44
C ILE A 381 -27.74 0.49 -9.68
N THR A 382 -27.70 -0.81 -9.39
CA THR A 382 -28.81 -1.73 -9.69
C THR A 382 -29.85 -1.80 -8.58
N LYS A 383 -29.48 -1.49 -7.32
CA LYS A 383 -30.40 -1.51 -6.18
C LYS A 383 -31.12 -0.20 -5.95
N LEU A 384 -30.62 0.90 -6.52
CA LEU A 384 -31.29 2.18 -6.54
C LEU A 384 -32.38 2.26 -7.60
N GLU A 385 -33.33 3.15 -7.36
CA GLU A 385 -34.35 3.53 -8.33
C GLU A 385 -33.69 3.98 -9.66
N PRO A 386 -33.86 3.23 -10.77
CA PRO A 386 -33.23 3.54 -12.06
C PRO A 386 -33.58 4.94 -12.57
N ASP A 387 -34.76 5.44 -12.21
CA ASP A 387 -35.26 6.77 -12.58
C ASP A 387 -34.46 7.88 -11.89
N LEU A 388 -34.06 7.68 -10.63
CA LEU A 388 -33.21 8.64 -9.92
C LEU A 388 -31.81 8.66 -10.51
N PHE A 389 -31.25 7.48 -10.84
CA PHE A 389 -29.95 7.37 -11.50
C PHE A 389 -29.93 8.12 -12.84
N LEU A 390 -30.97 7.92 -13.66
CA LEU A 390 -31.14 8.65 -14.92
C LEU A 390 -31.26 10.15 -14.72
N THR A 391 -32.04 10.59 -13.72
CA THR A 391 -32.27 12.02 -13.46
C THR A 391 -30.99 12.74 -13.03
N VAL A 392 -30.19 12.12 -12.16
CA VAL A 392 -28.98 12.72 -11.61
C VAL A 392 -27.79 12.63 -12.58
N THR A 393 -27.69 11.54 -13.34
CA THR A 393 -26.50 11.29 -14.18
C THR A 393 -26.71 11.52 -15.68
N GLY A 394 -27.96 11.50 -16.15
CA GLY A 394 -28.32 11.51 -17.56
C GLY A 394 -28.18 10.15 -18.26
N LEU A 395 -27.73 9.10 -17.55
CA LEU A 395 -27.55 7.75 -18.10
C LEU A 395 -28.56 6.77 -17.50
N THR A 396 -29.05 5.85 -18.32
CA THR A 396 -29.74 4.67 -17.81
C THR A 396 -28.73 3.67 -17.22
N VAL A 397 -29.22 2.71 -16.42
CA VAL A 397 -28.41 1.60 -15.90
C VAL A 397 -27.78 0.80 -17.06
N GLU A 398 -28.50 0.60 -18.15
CA GLU A 398 -28.01 -0.09 -19.35
C GLU A 398 -26.89 0.67 -20.06
N ASP A 399 -27.02 1.99 -20.21
CA ASP A 399 -25.98 2.85 -20.77
C ASP A 399 -24.70 2.74 -19.94
N PHE A 400 -24.83 2.82 -18.61
CA PHE A 400 -23.70 2.71 -17.71
C PHE A 400 -23.00 1.34 -17.81
N HIS A 401 -23.77 0.25 -17.82
CA HIS A 401 -23.23 -1.10 -18.02
C HIS A 401 -22.52 -1.23 -19.36
N LEU A 402 -23.03 -0.62 -20.43
CA LEU A 402 -22.36 -0.60 -21.72
C LEU A 402 -20.99 0.10 -21.61
N LEU A 403 -20.93 1.28 -21.00
CA LEU A 403 -19.68 2.03 -20.83
C LEU A 403 -18.67 1.29 -19.95
N VAL A 404 -19.12 0.59 -18.91
CA VAL A 404 -18.27 -0.31 -18.11
C VAL A 404 -17.73 -1.46 -18.95
N ARG A 405 -18.56 -2.14 -19.75
CA ARG A 405 -18.13 -3.24 -20.64
C ARG A 405 -17.09 -2.77 -21.67
N LEU A 406 -17.22 -1.54 -22.16
CA LEU A 406 -16.25 -0.93 -23.08
C LEU A 406 -14.96 -0.45 -22.38
N LYS A 407 -14.87 -0.63 -21.06
CA LYS A 407 -13.78 -0.21 -20.18
C LYS A 407 -13.60 1.31 -20.06
N VAL A 408 -14.65 2.10 -20.32
CA VAL A 408 -14.62 3.56 -20.14
C VAL A 408 -14.43 3.93 -18.67
N PHE A 409 -15.09 3.18 -17.78
CA PHE A 409 -14.96 3.30 -16.34
C PHE A 409 -14.11 2.16 -15.79
N ASN A 410 -13.16 2.49 -14.91
CA ASN A 410 -12.32 1.52 -14.24
C ASN A 410 -13.05 0.97 -13.00
N THR A 411 -13.75 -0.15 -13.19
CA THR A 411 -14.57 -0.77 -12.13
C THR A 411 -13.77 -1.16 -10.90
N GLU A 412 -12.52 -1.61 -11.06
CA GLU A 412 -11.65 -1.98 -9.93
C GLU A 412 -11.40 -0.77 -9.02
N GLN A 413 -10.97 0.35 -9.61
CA GLN A 413 -10.70 1.59 -8.88
C GLN A 413 -11.97 2.19 -8.28
N MET A 414 -13.11 2.10 -8.98
CA MET A 414 -14.39 2.58 -8.48
C MET A 414 -14.92 1.72 -7.33
N ASN A 415 -14.81 0.39 -7.40
CA ASN A 415 -15.19 -0.51 -6.31
C ASN A 415 -14.34 -0.26 -5.04
N GLN A 416 -13.04 -0.01 -5.20
CA GLN A 416 -12.19 0.39 -4.08
C GLN A 416 -12.64 1.71 -3.45
N ALA A 417 -13.10 2.67 -4.26
CA ALA A 417 -13.62 3.94 -3.78
C ALA A 417 -14.97 3.78 -3.06
N VAL A 418 -15.86 2.91 -3.56
CA VAL A 418 -17.11 2.50 -2.89
C VAL A 418 -16.81 1.86 -1.54
N PHE A 419 -15.91 0.88 -1.50
CA PHE A 419 -15.53 0.21 -0.26
C PHE A 419 -15.00 1.17 0.81
N ALA A 420 -14.09 2.06 0.43
CA ALA A 420 -13.49 3.03 1.36
C ALA A 420 -14.52 4.01 1.93
N PHE A 421 -15.52 4.39 1.12
CA PHE A 421 -16.59 5.28 1.55
C PHE A 421 -17.52 4.60 2.55
N ARG A 422 -17.93 3.38 2.26
CA ARG A 422 -18.79 2.58 3.16
C ARG A 422 -18.14 2.39 4.52
N ARG A 423 -16.88 1.98 4.56
CA ARG A 423 -16.20 1.69 5.83
C ARG A 423 -16.02 2.96 6.70
N TYR A 424 -15.89 4.13 6.07
CA TYR A 424 -15.91 5.42 6.75
C TYR A 424 -17.29 5.75 7.34
N GLU A 425 -18.37 5.49 6.60
CA GLU A 425 -19.74 5.65 7.08
C GLU A 425 -20.05 4.70 8.25
N ASP A 426 -19.74 3.40 8.09
CA ASP A 426 -19.92 2.38 9.13
C ASP A 426 -19.18 2.77 10.44
N SER A 427 -17.93 3.24 10.32
CA SER A 427 -17.13 3.73 11.47
C SER A 427 -17.75 4.96 12.13
N SER A 428 -18.34 5.86 11.33
CA SER A 428 -18.97 7.09 11.83
C SER A 428 -20.28 6.81 12.56
N LEU A 429 -21.10 5.87 12.05
CA LEU A 429 -22.37 5.48 12.66
C LEU A 429 -22.15 4.70 13.95
N ALA A 430 -21.20 3.75 13.97
CA ALA A 430 -20.83 3.00 15.17
C ALA A 430 -20.37 3.91 16.33
N TYR A 431 -19.65 5.01 16.02
CA TYR A 431 -19.22 5.98 17.03
C TYR A 431 -20.39 6.74 17.68
N THR A 432 -21.49 6.93 16.96
CA THR A 432 -22.68 7.64 17.47
C THR A 432 -23.63 6.75 18.28
N GLY A 433 -23.37 5.43 18.34
CA GLY A 433 -24.27 4.46 18.99
C GLY A 433 -25.61 4.33 18.28
N ILE A 434 -25.71 4.82 17.05
CA ILE A 434 -26.88 4.69 16.19
C ILE A 434 -26.62 3.47 15.31
N ASP A 435 -27.40 2.41 15.51
CA ASP A 435 -27.45 1.30 14.55
C ASP A 435 -27.84 1.89 13.19
N SER A 436 -27.05 1.62 12.15
CA SER A 436 -27.29 2.15 10.81
C SER A 436 -28.69 1.83 10.30
N HIS A 437 -29.26 0.69 10.72
CA HIS A 437 -30.65 0.31 10.41
C HIS A 437 -31.35 -0.44 11.56
N PRO A 438 -32.67 -0.20 11.76
CA PRO A 438 -33.46 -0.91 12.75
C PRO A 438 -33.63 -2.40 12.38
N GLY A 439 -33.21 -3.29 13.28
CA GLY A 439 -33.40 -4.75 13.14
C GLY A 439 -32.12 -5.56 12.84
N LEU A 440 -30.98 -4.89 12.67
CA LEU A 440 -29.66 -5.53 12.66
C LEU A 440 -29.06 -5.40 14.06
N THR A 441 -28.54 -6.50 14.63
CA THR A 441 -27.84 -6.44 15.92
C THR A 441 -26.43 -6.99 15.72
N HIS A 442 -25.44 -6.17 16.04
CA HIS A 442 -24.05 -6.62 16.10
C HIS A 442 -23.84 -7.45 17.37
N TYR A 443 -23.48 -8.72 17.23
CA TYR A 443 -23.07 -9.58 18.35
C TYR A 443 -21.63 -10.06 18.10
N GLY A 444 -20.67 -9.56 18.90
CA GLY A 444 -19.25 -9.95 18.85
C GLY A 444 -18.31 -8.79 18.49
N LEU A 445 -17.02 -9.09 18.30
CA LEU A 445 -16.16 -8.25 17.46
C LEU A 445 -16.74 -8.27 16.02
N TYR A 446 -16.31 -7.30 15.20
CA TYR A 446 -16.83 -6.81 13.91
C TYR A 446 -17.34 -7.84 12.86
N ASP A 447 -17.18 -9.11 13.12
CA ASP A 447 -17.18 -10.23 12.20
C ASP A 447 -18.52 -10.99 12.08
N THR A 448 -19.57 -10.64 12.84
CA THR A 448 -20.88 -11.30 12.69
C THR A 448 -22.08 -10.34 12.70
N VAL A 449 -22.81 -10.29 11.59
CA VAL A 449 -24.10 -9.59 11.46
C VAL A 449 -25.19 -10.63 11.28
N VAL A 450 -26.08 -10.72 12.26
CA VAL A 450 -27.23 -11.63 12.21
C VAL A 450 -28.49 -10.79 12.00
N ALA A 451 -29.28 -11.15 10.99
CA ALA A 451 -30.62 -10.58 10.84
C ALA A 451 -31.47 -11.03 12.03
N ARG A 452 -32.14 -10.09 12.70
CA ARG A 452 -33.08 -10.44 13.76
C ARG A 452 -34.28 -11.13 13.11
N GLU A 453 -34.46 -12.43 13.35
CA GLU A 453 -35.70 -13.10 12.97
C GLU A 453 -36.86 -12.38 13.65
N PRO A 454 -37.97 -12.10 12.93
CA PRO A 454 -39.14 -11.52 13.55
C PRO A 454 -39.61 -12.48 14.62
N ALA A 455 -39.53 -12.06 15.88
CA ALA A 455 -40.22 -12.76 16.95
C ALA A 455 -41.69 -12.80 16.57
N ASP A 456 -42.28 -13.99 16.53
CA ASP A 456 -43.73 -14.18 16.48
C ASP A 456 -44.34 -13.43 17.66
N ILE A 457 -44.79 -12.20 17.42
CA ILE A 457 -45.70 -11.49 18.30
C ILE A 457 -47.08 -12.03 17.96
N ASP A 458 -47.37 -13.22 18.48
CA ASP A 458 -48.72 -13.69 18.75
C ASP A 458 -48.65 -14.72 19.90
N ALA A 459 -48.74 -14.18 21.12
CA ALA A 459 -49.26 -14.87 22.31
C ALA A 459 -49.74 -13.84 23.33
#